data_AF-A0A4Y3WV81-F1
#
_entry.id   AF-A0A4Y3WV81-F1
#
_cell.length_a   1.000
_cell.length_b   1.000
_cell.length_c   1.000
_cell.angle_alpha   90.00
_cell.angle_beta   90.00
_cell.angle_gamma   90.00
#
_symmetry.space_group_name_H-M   'P 1'
#
loop_
_entity.id
_entity.type
_entity.pdbx_description
1 polymer ?
#
loop_
_entity_poly.entity_id
_entity_poly.type
_entity_poly.pdbx_seq_one_letter_code
_entity_poly.pdbx_strand_id
1 'polypeptide(L)'
;MSGRVLVDRVRSRLAATGDGTGVAAVAAAVRAESGGVASDLDVLDALRVLREEFVGAGPLDALLRDPRTTDVLVGHGGRVWVDRGTGPEPSSVRLPDEAAVRRLAQRLALAAGRRLDDASPYVDGWLADAGVRLHAVLPPVSPDGTCLSLRVLQPAVHDLAALRRTGTLDAGGEALLRAVLTARLALLVSGGTGTGKTTILGALLSAVDPRERIICVEDATHTY
;
A
#
# COMPACT_ATOMS: atom_id res chain seq x y z
N MET A 1 29.49 -13.31 -0.87
CA MET A 1 29.26 -13.09 0.58
C MET A 1 27.75 -13.18 0.79
N SER A 2 27.23 -14.04 1.68
CA SER A 2 25.76 -14.23 1.75
C SER A 2 25.04 -12.91 2.11
N GLY A 3 24.02 -12.54 1.35
CA GLY A 3 23.30 -11.26 1.51
C GLY A 3 22.78 -11.01 2.93
N ARG A 4 22.45 -12.06 3.68
CA ARG A 4 22.00 -11.96 5.08
C ARG A 4 23.08 -11.38 6.01
N VAL A 5 24.35 -11.74 5.79
CA VAL A 5 25.51 -11.26 6.58
C VAL A 5 25.85 -9.80 6.25
N LEU A 6 25.50 -9.34 5.05
CA LEU A 6 25.64 -7.93 4.67
C LEU A 6 24.57 -7.08 5.36
N VAL A 7 23.32 -7.52 5.35
CA VAL A 7 22.20 -6.83 6.00
C VAL A 7 22.44 -6.63 7.49
N ASP A 8 22.86 -7.67 8.22
CA ASP A 8 23.11 -7.57 9.67
C ASP A 8 24.21 -6.55 10.00
N ARG A 9 25.27 -6.46 9.18
CA ARG A 9 26.35 -5.48 9.37
C ARG A 9 25.92 -4.05 9.04
N VAL A 10 25.17 -3.88 7.95
CA VAL A 10 24.59 -2.58 7.60
C VAL A 10 23.66 -2.09 8.71
N ARG A 11 22.85 -2.97 9.31
CA ARG A 11 22.01 -2.66 10.47
C ARG A 11 22.83 -2.20 11.66
N SER A 12 23.86 -2.96 12.06
CA SER A 12 24.73 -2.58 13.18
C SER A 12 25.42 -1.23 12.95
N ARG A 13 25.80 -0.92 11.72
CA ARG A 13 26.41 0.36 11.35
C ARG A 13 25.44 1.52 11.47
N LEU A 14 24.25 1.42 10.87
CA LEU A 14 23.23 2.47 10.92
C LEU A 14 22.76 2.74 12.37
N ALA A 15 22.66 1.69 13.18
CA ALA A 15 22.35 1.82 14.61
C ALA A 15 23.47 2.52 15.40
N ALA A 16 24.74 2.34 15.00
CA ALA A 16 25.90 2.91 15.69
C ALA A 16 26.20 4.36 15.26
N THR A 17 26.00 4.73 14.00
CA THR A 17 26.29 6.09 13.51
C THR A 17 25.17 7.08 13.80
N GLY A 18 23.95 6.61 14.06
CA GLY A 18 22.77 7.46 14.23
C GLY A 18 22.38 8.20 12.95
N ASP A 19 22.99 7.83 11.81
CA ASP A 19 22.62 8.36 10.50
C ASP A 19 21.18 7.96 10.22
N GLY A 20 20.36 8.92 9.81
CA GLY A 20 18.95 8.69 9.52
C GLY A 20 18.75 7.53 8.55
N THR A 21 17.62 6.83 8.66
CA THR A 21 17.30 5.63 7.86
C THR A 21 16.94 5.92 6.40
N GLY A 22 17.43 7.04 5.84
CA GLY A 22 17.14 7.46 4.48
C GLY A 22 17.92 6.65 3.43
N VAL A 23 17.38 6.58 2.21
CA VAL A 23 17.94 5.82 1.07
C VAL A 23 19.44 6.09 0.85
N ALA A 24 19.86 7.34 0.98
CA ALA A 24 21.26 7.74 0.80
C ALA A 24 22.20 7.20 1.88
N ALA A 25 21.78 7.23 3.14
CA ALA A 25 22.54 6.70 4.28
C ALA A 25 22.64 5.18 4.21
N VAL A 26 21.52 4.52 3.86
CA VAL A 26 21.46 3.08 3.62
C VAL A 26 22.41 2.67 2.49
N ALA A 27 22.37 3.36 1.35
CA ALA A 27 23.26 3.07 0.22
C ALA A 27 24.74 3.30 0.56
N ALA A 28 25.05 4.32 1.38
CA ALA A 28 26.40 4.56 1.88
C ALA A 28 26.87 3.44 2.81
N ALA A 29 26.01 2.98 3.72
CA ALA A 29 26.30 1.88 4.63
C ALA A 29 26.51 0.55 3.88
N VAL A 30 25.68 0.24 2.87
CA VAL A 30 25.86 -0.93 2.00
C VAL A 30 27.22 -0.91 1.32
N ARG A 31 27.59 0.22 0.69
CA ARG A 31 28.88 0.36 0.00
C ARG A 31 30.07 0.21 0.95
N ALA A 32 29.97 0.75 2.15
CA ALA A 32 31.01 0.64 3.17
C ALA A 32 31.20 -0.81 3.66
N GLU A 33 30.11 -1.56 3.84
CA GLU A 33 30.15 -2.93 4.38
C GLU A 33 30.40 -4.02 3.32
N SER A 34 30.19 -3.72 2.04
CA SER A 34 30.40 -4.69 0.94
C SER A 34 31.86 -4.79 0.48
N GLY A 35 32.74 -3.87 0.88
CA GLY A 35 34.20 -3.98 0.69
C GLY A 35 34.67 -4.17 -0.75
N GLY A 36 33.83 -3.85 -1.75
CA GLY A 36 34.14 -4.03 -3.18
C GLY A 36 33.99 -5.46 -3.73
N VAL A 37 33.56 -6.45 -2.94
CA VAL A 37 33.38 -7.86 -3.38
C VAL A 37 31.96 -8.37 -3.05
N ALA A 38 30.96 -7.58 -3.41
CA ALA A 38 29.57 -8.02 -3.47
C ALA A 38 29.16 -8.11 -4.93
N SER A 39 28.49 -9.19 -5.32
CA SER A 39 27.91 -9.25 -6.66
C SER A 39 26.80 -8.20 -6.78
N ASP A 40 26.51 -7.73 -7.99
CA ASP A 40 25.40 -6.79 -8.21
C ASP A 40 24.07 -7.36 -7.68
N LEU A 41 23.91 -8.69 -7.70
CA LEU A 41 22.77 -9.38 -7.09
C LEU A 41 22.75 -9.27 -5.56
N ASP A 42 23.89 -9.44 -4.88
CA ASP A 42 23.99 -9.29 -3.42
C ASP A 42 23.69 -7.84 -2.99
N VAL A 43 24.13 -6.86 -3.79
CA VAL A 43 23.86 -5.44 -3.55
C VAL A 43 22.38 -5.13 -3.79
N LEU A 44 21.78 -5.66 -4.86
CA LEU A 44 20.36 -5.50 -5.15
C LEU A 44 19.47 -6.15 -4.09
N ASP A 45 19.83 -7.35 -3.62
CA ASP A 45 19.13 -8.02 -2.53
C ASP A 45 19.28 -7.27 -1.21
N ALA A 46 20.48 -6.78 -0.88
CA ALA A 46 20.69 -5.94 0.30
C ALA A 46 19.89 -4.64 0.20
N LEU A 47 19.92 -3.95 -0.94
CA LEU A 47 19.12 -2.74 -1.16
C LEU A 47 17.62 -3.03 -1.10
N ARG A 48 17.16 -4.19 -1.59
CA ARG A 48 15.76 -4.60 -1.48
C ARG A 48 15.36 -4.84 -0.03
N VAL A 49 16.14 -5.60 0.73
CA VAL A 49 15.90 -5.87 2.16
C VAL A 49 15.97 -4.58 2.98
N LEU A 50 16.93 -3.70 2.68
CA LEU A 50 17.08 -2.44 3.38
C LEU A 50 16.00 -1.43 2.98
N ARG A 51 15.53 -1.42 1.73
CA ARG A 51 14.34 -0.67 1.33
C ARG A 51 13.12 -1.24 2.05
N GLU A 52 12.92 -2.55 2.09
CA GLU A 52 11.84 -3.17 2.86
C GLU A 52 11.91 -2.75 4.35
N GLU A 53 13.10 -2.74 4.97
CA GLU A 53 13.27 -2.38 6.39
C GLU A 53 13.19 -0.87 6.69
N PHE A 54 13.69 -0.02 5.79
CA PHE A 54 13.89 1.41 6.04
C PHE A 54 12.99 2.35 5.20
N VAL A 55 12.45 1.87 4.07
CA VAL A 55 11.66 2.62 3.09
C VAL A 55 10.58 1.69 2.48
N GLY A 56 9.66 1.22 3.32
CA GLY A 56 8.63 0.24 2.93
C GLY A 56 7.75 -0.18 4.10
N ALA A 57 6.79 -1.08 3.85
CA ALA A 57 5.95 -1.67 4.89
C ALA A 57 6.62 -2.88 5.58
N GLY A 58 7.91 -3.13 5.30
CA GLY A 58 8.72 -4.14 5.97
C GLY A 58 8.16 -5.54 5.76
N PRO A 59 7.93 -6.31 6.84
CA PRO A 59 7.38 -7.66 6.75
C PRO A 59 6.05 -7.76 6.00
N LEU A 60 5.33 -6.64 5.84
CA LEU A 60 4.05 -6.58 5.13
C LEU A 60 4.21 -6.44 3.61
N ASP A 61 5.38 -6.08 3.09
CA ASP A 61 5.54 -5.77 1.68
C ASP A 61 5.20 -6.96 0.76
N ALA A 62 5.51 -8.19 1.18
CA ALA A 62 5.14 -9.38 0.43
C ALA A 62 3.62 -9.56 0.32
N LEU A 63 2.87 -9.16 1.37
CA LEU A 63 1.42 -9.21 1.38
C LEU A 63 0.82 -8.12 0.49
N LEU A 64 1.37 -6.90 0.57
CA LEU A 64 0.92 -5.75 -0.23
C LEU A 64 1.20 -5.93 -1.72
N ARG A 65 2.24 -6.69 -2.08
CA ARG A 65 2.58 -7.00 -3.49
C ARG A 65 1.77 -8.14 -4.08
N ASP A 66 1.06 -8.94 -3.28
CA ASP A 66 0.21 -10.00 -3.81
C ASP A 66 -0.99 -9.37 -4.54
N PRO A 67 -1.17 -9.62 -5.85
CA PRO A 67 -2.25 -9.03 -6.64
C PRO A 67 -3.66 -9.38 -6.15
N ARG A 68 -3.83 -10.34 -5.24
CA ARG A 68 -5.13 -10.67 -4.66
C ARG A 68 -5.41 -9.90 -3.37
N THR A 69 -4.41 -9.26 -2.78
CA THR A 69 -4.59 -8.53 -1.51
C THR A 69 -5.33 -7.22 -1.75
N THR A 70 -6.41 -7.01 -1.00
CA THR A 70 -7.14 -5.75 -0.96
C THR A 70 -6.77 -4.95 0.28
N ASP A 71 -6.59 -5.64 1.42
CA ASP A 71 -6.33 -5.00 2.70
C ASP A 71 -5.32 -5.82 3.52
N VAL A 72 -4.45 -5.13 4.26
CA VAL A 72 -3.56 -5.70 5.28
C VAL A 72 -3.80 -4.96 6.57
N LEU A 73 -4.24 -5.69 7.60
CA LEU A 73 -4.56 -5.14 8.91
C LEU A 73 -3.52 -5.61 9.92
N VAL A 74 -3.01 -4.70 10.74
CA VAL A 74 -2.17 -5.04 11.89
C VAL A 74 -2.88 -4.57 13.14
N GLY A 75 -3.18 -5.51 14.02
CA GLY A 75 -3.83 -5.23 15.28
C GLY A 75 -2.90 -5.45 16.46
N HIS A 76 -3.49 -5.40 17.64
CA HIS A 76 -2.81 -5.52 18.92
C HIS A 76 -2.00 -6.82 19.03
N GLY A 77 -0.81 -6.70 19.63
CA GLY A 77 0.14 -7.81 19.79
C GLY A 77 0.83 -8.24 18.49
N GLY A 78 0.82 -7.40 17.45
CA GLY A 78 1.54 -7.63 16.20
C GLY A 78 0.93 -8.70 15.28
N ARG A 79 -0.33 -9.07 15.53
CA ARG A 79 -1.08 -9.98 14.66
C ARG A 79 -1.42 -9.27 13.35
N VAL A 80 -1.24 -10.00 12.24
CA VAL A 80 -1.51 -9.50 10.89
C VAL A 80 -2.64 -10.31 10.27
N TRP A 81 -3.58 -9.60 9.64
CA TRP A 81 -4.65 -10.17 8.83
C TRP A 81 -4.56 -9.61 7.40
N VAL A 82 -5.03 -10.39 6.44
CA VAL A 82 -5.06 -10.03 5.02
C VAL A 82 -6.46 -10.25 4.52
N ASP A 83 -7.02 -9.30 3.77
CA ASP A 83 -8.24 -9.50 3.00
C ASP A 83 -7.88 -9.65 1.52
N ARG A 84 -8.56 -10.59 0.87
CA ARG A 84 -8.41 -10.90 -0.56
C ARG A 84 -9.74 -10.79 -1.32
N GLY A 85 -10.69 -10.05 -0.76
CA GLY A 85 -12.04 -9.85 -1.28
C GLY A 85 -13.11 -10.74 -0.65
N THR A 86 -12.75 -11.61 0.30
CA THR A 86 -13.69 -12.51 1.01
C THR A 86 -13.75 -12.26 2.51
N GLY A 87 -13.11 -11.20 2.99
CA GLY A 87 -12.96 -10.89 4.40
C GLY A 87 -11.56 -11.22 4.95
N PRO A 88 -11.22 -10.69 6.13
CA PRO A 88 -9.87 -10.81 6.70
C PRO A 88 -9.56 -12.22 7.20
N GLU A 89 -8.46 -12.78 6.72
CA GLU A 89 -7.86 -14.05 7.17
C GLU A 89 -6.53 -13.81 7.91
N PRO A 90 -6.18 -14.63 8.93
CA PRO A 90 -4.92 -14.49 9.64
C PRO A 90 -3.72 -14.83 8.74
N SER A 91 -2.68 -13.98 8.79
CA SER A 91 -1.42 -14.20 8.07
C SER A 91 -0.40 -14.97 8.92
N SER A 92 0.57 -15.59 8.25
CA SER A 92 1.78 -16.15 8.90
C SER A 92 2.75 -15.06 9.37
N VAL A 93 2.65 -13.85 8.80
CA VAL A 93 3.46 -12.70 9.21
C VAL A 93 3.00 -12.20 10.58
N ARG A 94 3.97 -11.93 11.46
CA ARG A 94 3.73 -11.30 12.77
C ARG A 94 4.79 -10.26 13.07
N LEU A 95 4.37 -9.16 13.67
CA LEU A 95 5.28 -8.21 14.29
C LEU A 95 5.59 -8.67 15.72
N PRO A 96 6.83 -8.47 16.20
CA PRO A 96 7.30 -9.07 17.44
C PRO A 96 6.63 -8.47 18.68
N ASP A 97 6.33 -7.18 18.66
CA ASP A 97 5.80 -6.44 19.81
C ASP A 97 5.06 -5.16 19.37
N GLU A 98 4.37 -4.53 20.32
CA GLU A 98 3.68 -3.24 20.12
C GLU A 98 4.63 -2.15 19.61
N ALA A 99 5.84 -2.09 20.16
CA ALA A 99 6.83 -1.10 19.77
C ALA A 99 7.23 -1.23 18.29
N ALA A 100 7.26 -2.45 17.74
CA ALA A 100 7.50 -2.70 16.33
C ALA A 100 6.32 -2.26 15.46
N VAL A 101 5.09 -2.49 15.90
CA VAL A 101 3.87 -2.00 15.22
C VAL A 101 3.90 -0.46 15.19
N ARG A 102 4.18 0.18 16.33
CA ARG A 102 4.29 1.63 16.46
C ARG A 102 5.37 2.21 15.55
N ARG A 103 6.58 1.66 15.59
CA ARG A 103 7.67 2.09 14.70
C ARG A 103 7.29 1.94 13.22
N LEU A 104 6.60 0.87 12.84
CA LEU A 104 6.14 0.68 11.47
C LEU A 104 5.11 1.75 11.08
N ALA A 105 4.08 1.96 11.92
CA ALA A 105 3.04 2.96 11.66
C ALA A 105 3.64 4.37 11.50
N GLN A 106 4.59 4.75 12.36
CA GLN A 106 5.26 6.05 12.29
C GLN A 106 6.13 6.22 11.03
N ARG A 107 6.86 5.16 10.63
CA ARG A 107 7.62 5.19 9.37
C ARG A 107 6.71 5.34 8.16
N LEU A 108 5.59 4.61 8.12
CA LEU A 108 4.62 4.71 7.03
C LEU A 108 3.93 6.08 7.00
N ALA A 109 3.61 6.65 8.18
CA ALA A 109 3.08 8.01 8.26
C ALA A 109 4.06 9.03 7.68
N LEU A 110 5.34 8.92 8.03
CA LEU A 110 6.40 9.79 7.50
C LEU A 110 6.55 9.64 5.98
N ALA A 111 6.51 8.41 5.47
CA ALA A 111 6.54 8.14 4.02
C ALA A 111 5.32 8.73 3.29
N ALA A 112 4.16 8.80 3.96
CA ALA A 112 2.97 9.48 3.45
C ALA A 112 3.00 11.02 3.64
N GLY A 113 4.10 11.59 4.14
CA GLY A 113 4.23 13.03 4.40
C GLY A 113 3.38 13.51 5.59
N ARG A 114 3.04 12.61 6.51
CA ARG A 114 2.19 12.88 7.66
C ARG A 114 2.93 12.62 8.97
N ARG A 115 2.36 13.17 10.06
CA ARG A 115 2.89 13.04 11.42
C ARG A 115 2.03 12.05 12.20
N LEU A 116 2.68 11.17 12.96
CA LEU A 116 2.03 10.22 13.87
C LEU A 116 2.86 10.09 15.16
N ASP A 117 2.34 10.61 16.26
CA ASP A 117 2.97 10.59 17.58
C ASP A 117 1.92 10.81 18.69
N ASP A 118 2.35 10.95 19.94
CA ASP A 118 1.43 11.11 21.07
C ASP A 118 0.61 12.41 21.03
N ALA A 119 1.05 13.43 20.27
CA ALA A 119 0.28 14.66 20.07
C ALA A 119 -0.68 14.57 18.86
N SER A 120 -0.39 13.69 17.90
CA SER A 120 -1.24 13.36 16.75
C SER A 120 -1.41 11.84 16.64
N PRO A 121 -2.27 11.23 17.48
CA PRO A 121 -2.30 9.78 17.71
C PRO A 121 -3.04 8.99 16.62
N TYR A 122 -3.45 9.62 15.52
CA TYR A 122 -3.98 8.93 14.36
C TYR A 122 -3.56 9.64 13.07
N VAL A 123 -3.59 8.90 11.97
CA VAL A 123 -3.22 9.43 10.66
C VAL A 123 -3.93 8.67 9.55
N ASP A 124 -4.35 9.42 8.53
CA ASP A 124 -4.69 8.91 7.20
C ASP A 124 -3.64 9.42 6.20
N GLY A 125 -3.16 8.54 5.35
CA GLY A 125 -2.06 8.85 4.42
C GLY A 125 -2.11 8.06 3.12
N TRP A 126 -1.34 8.53 2.14
CA TRP A 126 -1.19 7.88 0.84
C TRP A 126 0.28 7.53 0.60
N LEU A 127 0.55 6.24 0.41
CA LEU A 127 1.86 5.71 0.06
C LEU A 127 1.90 5.54 -1.46
N ALA A 128 2.21 6.64 -2.17
CA ALA A 128 2.11 6.71 -3.63
C ALA A 128 2.92 5.62 -4.34
N ASP A 129 4.16 5.36 -3.89
CA ASP A 129 5.06 4.36 -4.50
C ASP A 129 4.50 2.93 -4.40
N ALA A 130 3.69 2.65 -3.39
CA ALA A 130 3.08 1.34 -3.16
C ALA A 130 1.64 1.25 -3.66
N GLY A 131 1.01 2.37 -4.03
CA GLY A 131 -0.42 2.41 -4.30
C GLY A 131 -1.27 2.04 -3.08
N VAL A 132 -0.83 2.39 -1.86
CA VAL A 132 -1.47 1.95 -0.61
C VAL A 132 -2.01 3.13 0.20
N ARG A 133 -3.27 3.06 0.62
CA ARG A 133 -3.82 3.96 1.65
C ARG A 133 -3.46 3.44 3.03
N LEU A 134 -2.98 4.33 3.86
CA LEU A 134 -2.61 4.10 5.24
C LEU A 134 -3.66 4.70 6.17
N HIS A 135 -4.12 3.92 7.14
CA HIS A 135 -4.71 4.42 8.36
C HIS A 135 -3.94 3.84 9.56
N ALA A 136 -3.57 4.67 10.53
CA ALA A 136 -2.91 4.21 11.75
C ALA A 136 -3.44 4.95 12.97
N VAL A 137 -3.48 4.25 14.10
CA VAL A 137 -3.97 4.76 15.38
C VAL A 137 -3.07 4.27 16.51
N LEU A 138 -2.66 5.19 17.39
CA LEU A 138 -1.85 4.96 18.59
C LEU A 138 -2.71 5.01 19.86
N PRO A 139 -2.23 4.48 20.99
CA PRO A 139 -2.77 4.84 22.30
C PRO A 139 -2.75 6.36 22.53
N PRO A 140 -3.72 6.93 23.28
CA PRO A 140 -4.82 6.24 23.96
C PRO A 140 -6.06 5.99 23.07
N VAL A 141 -6.06 6.42 21.80
CA VAL A 141 -7.22 6.26 20.90
C VAL A 141 -7.50 4.80 20.61
N SER A 142 -6.46 3.97 20.54
CA SER A 142 -6.58 2.51 20.59
C SER A 142 -6.01 1.99 21.93
N PRO A 143 -6.86 1.65 22.91
CA PRO A 143 -6.41 1.31 24.27
C PRO A 143 -5.52 0.07 24.34
N ASP A 144 -5.76 -0.89 23.44
CA ASP A 144 -5.07 -2.19 23.44
C ASP A 144 -3.71 -2.13 22.70
N GLY A 145 -3.31 -0.97 22.18
CA GLY A 145 -2.04 -0.74 21.47
C GLY A 145 -2.21 -0.20 20.05
N THR A 146 -1.10 0.00 19.34
CA THR A 146 -1.11 0.54 17.97
C THR A 146 -1.84 -0.38 16.97
N CYS A 147 -2.66 0.22 16.09
CA CYS A 147 -3.33 -0.44 14.98
C CYS A 147 -2.95 0.19 13.63
N LEU A 148 -2.93 -0.63 12.58
CA LEU A 148 -2.64 -0.26 11.20
C LEU A 148 -3.67 -0.87 10.26
N SER A 149 -4.16 -0.10 9.28
CA SER A 149 -4.90 -0.59 8.13
C SER A 149 -4.24 -0.08 6.86
N LEU A 150 -3.84 -1.01 5.99
CA LEU A 150 -3.23 -0.73 4.71
C LEU A 150 -4.15 -1.25 3.62
N ARG A 151 -4.69 -0.35 2.81
CA ARG A 151 -5.58 -0.72 1.70
C ARG A 151 -4.85 -0.55 0.38
N VAL A 152 -4.68 -1.66 -0.34
CA VAL A 152 -4.06 -1.68 -1.66
C VAL A 152 -5.08 -1.16 -2.67
N LEU A 153 -4.78 -0.03 -3.30
CA LEU A 153 -5.53 0.45 -4.45
C LEU A 153 -5.01 -0.28 -5.67
N GLN A 154 -5.76 -1.28 -6.10
CA GLN A 154 -5.52 -1.92 -7.38
C GLN A 154 -5.89 -0.93 -8.49
N PRO A 155 -5.00 -0.65 -9.46
CA PRO A 155 -5.39 0.01 -10.69
C PRO A 155 -6.49 -0.83 -11.33
N ALA A 156 -7.71 -0.32 -11.28
CA ALA A 156 -8.87 -1.02 -11.81
C ALA A 156 -8.83 -0.93 -13.34
N VAL A 157 -8.09 -1.83 -14.00
CA VAL A 157 -8.33 -2.12 -15.42
C VAL A 157 -9.54 -3.05 -15.51
N HIS A 158 -10.68 -2.57 -15.04
CA HIS A 158 -11.94 -3.26 -15.24
C HIS A 158 -12.68 -2.50 -16.32
N ASP A 159 -12.50 -2.89 -17.57
CA ASP A 159 -13.44 -2.48 -18.60
C ASP A 159 -14.84 -3.05 -18.30
N LEU A 160 -15.86 -2.51 -18.95
CA LEU A 160 -17.24 -2.99 -18.76
C LEU A 160 -17.37 -4.50 -19.05
N ALA A 161 -16.54 -5.04 -19.95
CA ALA A 161 -16.49 -6.46 -20.26
C ALA A 161 -15.92 -7.31 -19.11
N ALA A 162 -14.92 -6.82 -18.38
CA ALA A 162 -14.38 -7.44 -17.17
C ALA A 162 -15.43 -7.48 -16.07
N LEU A 163 -16.15 -6.37 -15.85
CA LEU A 163 -17.25 -6.33 -14.87
C LEU A 163 -18.36 -7.33 -15.19
N ARG A 164 -18.65 -7.56 -16.48
CA ARG A 164 -19.57 -8.61 -16.89
C ARG A 164 -19.03 -10.01 -16.63
N ARG A 165 -17.75 -10.25 -16.92
CA ARG A 165 -17.09 -11.56 -16.65
C ARG A 165 -17.06 -11.90 -15.16
N THR A 166 -16.91 -10.90 -14.28
CA THR A 166 -16.92 -11.08 -12.83
C THR A 166 -18.34 -11.17 -12.24
N GLY A 167 -19.38 -11.04 -13.07
CA GLY A 167 -20.78 -11.07 -12.62
C GLY A 167 -21.22 -9.80 -11.89
N THR A 168 -20.41 -8.74 -11.91
CA THR A 168 -20.77 -7.43 -11.34
C THR A 168 -21.85 -6.74 -12.18
N LEU A 169 -21.87 -7.00 -13.48
CA LEU A 169 -22.90 -6.58 -14.42
C LEU A 169 -23.43 -7.77 -15.20
N ASP A 170 -24.72 -7.77 -15.52
CA ASP A 170 -25.26 -8.66 -16.54
C ASP A 170 -25.17 -7.98 -17.93
N ALA A 171 -25.61 -8.69 -18.97
CA ALA A 171 -25.57 -8.17 -20.34
C ALA A 171 -26.45 -6.92 -20.53
N GLY A 172 -27.57 -6.84 -19.80
CA GLY A 172 -28.46 -5.68 -19.83
C GLY A 172 -27.83 -4.44 -19.20
N GLY A 173 -27.21 -4.60 -18.03
CA GLY A 173 -26.49 -3.55 -17.32
C GLY A 173 -25.31 -3.00 -18.13
N GLU A 174 -24.52 -3.87 -18.77
CA GLU A 174 -23.47 -3.42 -19.67
C GLU A 174 -24.02 -2.58 -20.84
N ALA A 175 -25.07 -3.06 -21.51
CA ALA A 175 -25.68 -2.36 -22.63
C ALA A 175 -26.26 -0.99 -22.24
N LEU A 176 -26.92 -0.93 -21.07
CA LEU A 176 -27.47 0.31 -20.53
C LEU A 176 -26.36 1.34 -20.27
N LEU A 177 -25.28 0.94 -19.59
CA LEU A 177 -24.16 1.82 -19.28
C LEU A 177 -23.49 2.36 -20.56
N ARG A 178 -23.30 1.52 -21.58
CA ARG A 178 -22.79 1.95 -22.89
C ARG A 178 -23.71 2.94 -23.58
N ALA A 179 -25.03 2.75 -23.49
CA ALA A 179 -26.01 3.68 -24.04
C ALA A 179 -25.96 5.04 -23.31
N VAL A 180 -25.85 5.03 -21.98
CA VAL A 180 -25.69 6.25 -21.15
C VAL A 180 -24.44 7.04 -21.55
N LEU A 181 -23.31 6.36 -21.74
CA LEU A 181 -22.07 7.00 -22.21
C LEU A 181 -22.22 7.58 -23.62
N THR A 182 -22.78 6.80 -24.55
CA THR A 182 -23.00 7.23 -25.94
C THR A 182 -23.93 8.45 -26.01
N ALA A 183 -24.95 8.49 -25.18
CA ALA A 183 -25.89 9.60 -25.07
C ALA A 183 -25.36 10.78 -24.21
N ARG A 184 -24.18 10.64 -23.60
CA ARG A 184 -23.53 11.64 -22.72
C ARG A 184 -24.45 12.13 -21.60
N LEU A 185 -25.19 11.20 -21.00
CA LEU A 185 -26.11 11.53 -19.90
C LEU A 185 -25.36 11.71 -18.59
N ALA A 186 -25.83 12.64 -17.76
CA ALA A 186 -25.38 12.74 -16.39
C ALA A 186 -25.77 11.47 -15.61
N LEU A 187 -24.81 10.90 -14.90
CA LEU A 187 -24.99 9.67 -14.13
C LEU A 187 -24.38 9.81 -12.74
N LEU A 188 -24.99 9.16 -11.75
CA LEU A 188 -24.50 9.09 -10.37
C LEU A 188 -24.35 7.62 -9.98
N VAL A 189 -23.12 7.20 -9.64
CA VAL A 189 -22.87 5.87 -9.08
C VAL A 189 -22.96 5.96 -7.56
N SER A 190 -24.00 5.36 -6.97
CA SER A 190 -24.26 5.36 -5.53
C SER A 190 -24.25 3.96 -4.93
N GLY A 191 -24.13 3.85 -3.60
CA GLY A 191 -23.97 2.58 -2.88
C GLY A 191 -23.14 2.71 -1.60
N GLY A 192 -23.16 1.67 -0.76
CA GLY A 192 -22.41 1.62 0.50
C GLY A 192 -20.88 1.64 0.33
N THR A 193 -20.15 1.85 1.42
CA THR A 193 -18.67 1.77 1.39
C THR A 193 -18.24 0.38 0.95
N GLY A 194 -17.29 0.29 0.00
CA GLY A 194 -16.79 -1.00 -0.49
C GLY A 194 -17.63 -1.69 -1.57
N THR A 195 -18.78 -1.16 -1.97
CA THR A 195 -19.68 -1.83 -2.96
C THR A 195 -19.26 -1.68 -4.43
N GLY A 196 -18.00 -1.32 -4.72
CA GLY A 196 -17.50 -1.24 -6.10
C GLY A 196 -17.86 0.03 -6.89
N LYS A 197 -18.31 1.11 -6.25
CA LYS A 197 -18.65 2.38 -6.94
C LYS A 197 -17.50 2.93 -7.80
N THR A 198 -16.32 3.05 -7.20
CA THR A 198 -15.11 3.54 -7.89
C THR A 198 -14.70 2.59 -9.03
N THR A 199 -14.96 1.30 -8.87
CA THR A 199 -14.71 0.28 -9.89
C THR A 199 -15.59 0.49 -11.12
N ILE A 200 -16.90 0.69 -10.92
CA ILE A 200 -17.83 1.01 -12.01
C ILE A 200 -17.46 2.34 -12.67
N LEU A 201 -17.13 3.36 -11.88
CA LEU A 201 -16.72 4.67 -12.41
C LEU A 201 -15.46 4.54 -13.29
N GLY A 202 -14.43 3.82 -12.83
CA GLY A 202 -13.23 3.55 -13.62
C GLY A 202 -13.53 2.82 -14.93
N ALA A 203 -14.42 1.82 -14.88
CA ALA A 203 -14.86 1.10 -16.08
C ALA A 203 -15.54 2.01 -17.10
N LEU A 204 -16.40 2.92 -16.62
CA LEU A 204 -17.08 3.90 -17.48
C LEU A 204 -16.08 4.88 -18.09
N LEU A 205 -15.14 5.41 -17.31
CA LEU A 205 -14.10 6.32 -17.79
C LEU A 205 -13.21 5.63 -18.85
N SER A 206 -12.87 4.36 -18.66
CA SER A 206 -12.09 3.58 -19.63
C SER A 206 -12.82 3.32 -20.95
N ALA A 207 -14.15 3.43 -20.96
CA ALA A 207 -15.00 3.23 -22.14
C ALA A 207 -15.28 4.52 -22.92
N VAL A 208 -14.88 5.69 -22.40
CA VAL A 208 -14.99 6.98 -23.11
C VAL A 208 -14.01 7.03 -24.28
N ASP A 209 -14.38 7.70 -25.38
CA ASP A 209 -13.48 7.88 -26.53
C ASP A 209 -12.20 8.60 -26.08
N PRO A 210 -10.99 8.06 -26.36
CA PRO A 210 -9.72 8.69 -25.98
C PRO A 210 -9.49 10.11 -26.52
N ARG A 211 -10.29 10.55 -27.51
CA ARG A 211 -10.27 11.94 -28.02
C ARG A 211 -11.06 12.91 -27.15
N GLU A 212 -11.90 12.43 -26.25
CA GLU A 212 -12.64 13.28 -25.32
C GLU A 212 -11.75 13.73 -24.16
N ARG A 213 -11.85 15.02 -23.82
CA ARG A 213 -11.08 15.59 -22.71
C ARG A 213 -11.84 15.38 -21.41
N ILE A 214 -11.27 14.58 -20.51
CA ILE A 214 -11.83 14.27 -19.20
C ILE A 214 -11.14 15.12 -18.13
N ILE A 215 -11.92 15.67 -17.20
CA ILE A 215 -11.42 16.35 -16.01
C ILE A 215 -11.90 15.57 -14.78
N CYS A 216 -10.98 14.97 -14.04
CA CYS A 216 -11.27 14.27 -12.80
C CYS A 216 -11.02 15.20 -11.59
N VAL A 217 -11.98 15.27 -10.68
CA VAL A 217 -11.86 16.03 -9.42
C VAL A 217 -11.99 15.04 -8.27
N GLU A 218 -10.91 14.85 -7.52
CA GLU A 218 -10.82 13.87 -6.43
C GLU A 218 -10.12 14.47 -5.22
N ASP A 219 -10.45 13.96 -4.04
CA ASP A 219 -9.77 14.31 -2.77
C ASP A 219 -8.43 13.55 -2.59
N ALA A 220 -8.23 12.46 -3.34
CA ALA A 220 -6.98 11.71 -3.42
C ALA A 220 -6.76 11.29 -4.88
N THR A 221 -5.61 11.60 -5.47
CA THR A 221 -5.27 11.29 -6.86
C THR A 221 -5.24 9.78 -7.11
N HIS A 222 -6.23 9.25 -7.82
CA HIS A 222 -6.12 7.97 -8.52
C HIS A 222 -5.78 8.23 -9.98
N THR A 223 -4.81 7.48 -10.50
CA THR A 223 -4.58 7.44 -11.95
C THR A 223 -5.50 6.37 -12.52
N TYR A 224 -6.56 6.80 -13.20
CA TYR A 224 -7.49 5.95 -13.95
C TYR A 224 -6.90 5.52 -15.29
#